data_AF-A0A7W1AZE6-F1
#
_entry.id   AF-A0A7W1AZE6-F1
#
_cell.length_a   1.000
_cell.length_b   1.000
_cell.length_c   1.000
_cell.angle_alpha   90.00
_cell.angle_beta   90.00
_cell.angle_gamma   90.00
#
_symmetry.space_group_name_H-M   'P 1'
#
loop_
_entity.id
_entity.type
_entity.pdbx_description
1 polymer ?
#
loop_
_entity_poly.entity_id
_entity_poly.type
_entity_poly.pdbx_seq_one_letter_code
_entity_poly.pdbx_strand_id
1 'polypeptide(L)' 'GDLSWPWADREQTEPGPARRWGAGTDEPRLVHADAGGSRRGGGVSGLGGHNAAMAVLGE' A
#
# COMPACT_ATOMS: atom_id res chain seq x y z
N GLY A 1 -3.18 -11.88 10.26
CA GLY A 1 -1.72 -11.67 10.38
C GLY A 1 -1.52 -10.40 11.16
N ASP A 2 -0.58 -10.39 12.10
CA ASP A 2 -0.34 -9.21 12.94
C ASP A 2 0.07 -8.02 12.09
N LEU A 3 -0.52 -6.86 12.39
CA LEU A 3 -0.16 -5.59 11.80
C LEU A 3 1.26 -5.24 12.23
N SER A 4 2.24 -5.67 11.45
CA SER A 4 3.60 -5.16 11.60
C SER A 4 3.55 -3.67 11.25
N TRP A 5 3.85 -2.81 12.22
CA TRP A 5 4.15 -1.40 11.97
C TRP A 5 5.67 -1.23 11.90
N PRO A 6 6.35 -1.56 10.78
CA PRO A 6 7.67 -1.01 10.54
C PRO A 6 7.48 0.28 9.76
N TRP A 7 8.07 1.36 10.26
CA TRP A 7 8.50 2.44 9.38
C TRP A 7 9.20 1.79 8.18
N ALA A 8 8.82 2.16 6.95
CA ALA A 8 9.52 1.63 5.80
C ALA A 8 10.95 2.17 5.88
N ASP A 9 11.93 1.28 5.98
CA ASP A 9 13.32 1.69 5.82
C ASP A 9 13.43 2.38 4.46
N ARG A 10 14.13 3.51 4.42
CA ARG A 10 14.21 4.35 3.23
C ARG A 10 14.78 3.56 2.04
N GLU A 11 15.62 2.56 2.33
CA GLU A 11 16.24 1.63 1.39
C GLU A 11 15.29 0.50 0.93
N GLN A 12 14.24 0.21 1.69
CA GLN A 12 13.20 -0.77 1.32
C GLN A 12 12.06 -0.14 0.51
N THR A 13 12.05 1.19 0.39
CA THR A 13 11.05 1.94 -0.37
C THR A 13 11.52 2.10 -1.81
N GLU A 14 11.26 1.08 -2.64
CA GLU A 14 11.38 1.23 -4.09
C GLU A 14 10.51 2.42 -4.58
N PRO A 15 10.97 3.22 -5.55
CA PRO A 15 10.27 4.40 -6.01
C PRO A 15 8.96 4.04 -6.72
N GLY A 16 7.92 4.84 -6.48
CA GLY A 16 6.63 4.73 -7.17
C GLY A 16 5.44 4.93 -6.22
N PRO A 17 4.32 5.50 -6.73
CA PRO A 17 3.19 5.89 -5.89
C PRO A 17 2.53 4.67 -5.21
N ALA A 18 2.42 3.51 -5.88
CA ALA A 18 1.85 2.30 -5.27
C ALA A 18 2.63 1.78 -4.06
N ARG A 19 3.97 1.76 -4.12
CA ARG A 19 4.82 1.36 -2.98
C ARG A 19 4.82 2.40 -1.86
N ARG A 20 4.81 3.70 -2.19
CA ARG A 20 4.67 4.82 -1.23
C ARG A 20 3.42 4.65 -0.36
N TRP A 21 2.29 4.35 -0.99
CA TRP A 21 1.01 4.17 -0.29
C TRP A 21 0.83 2.76 0.31
N GLY A 22 1.82 1.87 0.16
CA GLY A 22 1.76 0.50 0.68
C GLY A 22 0.68 -0.36 0.01
N ALA A 23 0.32 -0.02 -1.22
CA ALA A 23 -0.68 -0.70 -2.06
C ALA A 23 -0.04 -1.46 -3.23
N GLY A 24 1.29 -1.42 -3.37
CA GLY A 24 1.99 -2.07 -4.49
C GLY A 24 1.93 -3.61 -4.45
N THR A 25 1.95 -4.20 -5.63
CA THR A 25 2.16 -5.65 -5.85
C THR A 25 3.50 -5.86 -6.57
N ASP A 26 3.84 -7.10 -6.90
CA ASP A 26 4.99 -7.40 -7.77
C ASP A 26 4.72 -7.01 -9.25
N GLU A 27 3.45 -6.85 -9.63
CA GLU A 27 3.05 -6.38 -10.96
C GLU A 27 2.82 -4.85 -10.95
N PRO A 28 3.57 -4.05 -11.72
CA PRO A 28 3.54 -2.59 -11.63
C PRO A 28 2.18 -1.94 -11.91
N ARG A 29 1.28 -2.64 -12.61
CA ARG A 29 -0.04 -2.14 -13.01
C ARG A 29 -1.17 -2.57 -12.07
N LEU A 30 -0.87 -3.34 -11.03
CA LEU A 30 -1.83 -3.86 -10.07
C LEU A 30 -1.56 -3.28 -8.67
N VAL A 31 -2.65 -2.99 -7.95
CA VAL A 31 -2.61 -2.46 -6.58
C VAL A 31 -3.56 -3.20 -5.65
N HIS A 32 -3.18 -3.33 -4.38
CA HIS A 32 -4.01 -3.85 -3.30
C HIS A 32 -4.92 -2.76 -2.74
N ALA A 33 -6.24 -3.03 -2.76
CA ALA A 33 -7.26 -2.16 -2.20
C ALA A 33 -7.95 -2.76 -0.95
N ASP A 34 -7.53 -3.96 -0.54
CA ASP A 34 -8.12 -4.72 0.56
C ASP A 34 -7.18 -4.80 1.77
N ALA A 35 -7.75 -5.20 2.92
CA ALA A 35 -7.02 -5.28 4.17
C ALA A 35 -5.89 -6.31 4.20
N GLY A 36 -6.02 -7.40 3.45
CA GLY A 36 -5.07 -8.51 3.47
C GLY A 36 -3.86 -8.24 2.58
N GLY A 37 -4.07 -7.51 1.48
CA GLY A 37 -3.03 -7.11 0.54
C GLY A 37 -2.38 -5.76 0.84
N SER A 38 -3.10 -4.80 1.42
CA SER A 38 -2.51 -3.51 1.78
C SER A 38 -1.57 -3.65 2.98
N ARG A 39 -0.34 -3.13 2.87
CA ARG A 39 0.70 -3.24 3.91
C ARG A 39 0.27 -2.68 5.28
N ARG A 40 -0.64 -1.70 5.28
CA ARG A 40 -1.17 -1.04 6.49
C ARG A 40 -2.54 -1.58 6.94
N GLY A 41 -3.06 -2.60 6.26
CA GLY A 41 -4.40 -3.13 6.50
C GLY A 41 -5.50 -2.11 6.18
N GLY A 42 -6.58 -2.14 6.96
CA GLY A 42 -7.67 -1.15 6.87
C GLY A 42 -9.01 -1.66 6.37
N GLY A 43 -9.33 -2.95 6.57
CA GLY A 43 -10.59 -3.53 6.08
C GLY A 43 -11.85 -2.88 6.64
N VAL A 44 -11.79 -2.37 7.88
CA VAL A 44 -12.91 -1.67 8.52
C VAL A 44 -12.83 -0.15 8.35
N SER A 45 -11.65 0.41 8.12
CA SER A 45 -11.42 1.85 8.01
C SER A 45 -11.44 2.38 6.57
N GLY A 46 -11.42 1.49 5.56
CA GLY A 46 -11.33 1.86 4.16
C GLY A 46 -9.94 2.34 3.72
N LEU A 47 -8.92 2.23 4.58
CA LEU A 47 -7.57 2.75 4.31
C LEU A 47 -6.91 2.09 3.09
N GLY A 48 -7.11 0.79 2.90
CA GLY A 48 -6.58 0.07 1.72
C GLY A 48 -7.10 0.66 0.40
N GLY A 49 -8.40 0.92 0.31
CA GLY A 49 -9.02 1.53 -0.86
C GLY A 49 -8.56 2.98 -1.09
N HIS A 50 -8.47 3.78 -0.02
CA HIS A 50 -7.92 5.14 -0.11
C HIS A 50 -6.49 5.14 -0.65
N ASN A 51 -5.62 4.28 -0.12
CA ASN A 51 -4.22 4.19 -0.54
C ASN A 51 -4.08 3.72 -1.99
N ALA A 52 -4.91 2.77 -2.43
CA ALA A 52 -4.96 2.35 -3.82
C ALA A 52 -5.38 3.50 -4.75
N ALA A 53 -6.36 4.32 -4.35
CA ALA A 53 -6.78 5.48 -5.12
C ALA A 53 -5.65 6.53 -5.25
N MET A 54 -4.98 6.88 -4.15
CA MET A 54 -3.85 7.81 -4.17
C MET A 54 -2.70 7.29 -5.05
N ALA A 55 -2.44 5.98 -4.99
CA ALA A 55 -1.43 5.33 -5.84
C ALA A 55 -1.74 5.45 -7.34
N VAL A 56 -3.00 5.25 -7.74
CA VAL A 56 -3.44 5.37 -9.14
C VAL A 56 -3.42 6.81 -9.62
N LEU A 57 -3.77 7.76 -8.75
CA LEU A 57 -3.75 9.19 -9.07
C LEU A 57 -2.33 9.76 -9.17
N GLY A 58 -1.33 9.07 -8.61
CA GLY A 58 0.07 9.48 -8.66
C GLY A 58 0.48 10.48 -7.57
N GLU A 59 -0.32 10.57 -6.51
CA GLU A 59 -0.11 11.50 -5.37
C GLU A 59 0.99 11.01 -4.40
#